data_AF-A0A950TW57-F1
#
_entry.id   AF-A0A950TW57-F1
#
_cell.length_a   1.000
_cell.length_b   1.000
_cell.length_c   1.000
_cell.angle_alpha   90.00
_cell.angle_beta   90.00
_cell.angle_gamma   90.00
#
_symmetry.space_group_name_H-M   'P 1'
#
loop_
_entity.id
_entity.type
_entity.pdbx_description
1 polymer ?
#
loop_
_entity_poly.entity_id
_entity_poly.type
_entity_poly.pdbx_seq_one_letter_code
_entity_poly.pdbx_strand_id
1 'polypeptide(L)' 'MARTKPSDVRTRTPDELDTMLLDLRKEQFNLRFQRATGQAEGASASRIREVRRNIARVKTIMGEKRRADQRAAVAK' A
#
# COMPACT_ATOMS: atom_id res chain seq x y z
N MET A 1 5.85 10.80 -4.90
CA MET A 1 5.20 9.82 -5.79
C MET A 1 3.69 9.98 -5.73
N ALA A 2 3.00 9.81 -6.87
CA ALA A 2 1.57 10.05 -7.01
C ALA A 2 0.71 9.15 -6.09
N ARG A 3 -0.37 9.73 -5.58
CA ARG A 3 -1.42 9.06 -4.80
C ARG A 3 -1.93 7.82 -5.55
N THR A 4 -1.69 6.61 -5.05
CA THR A 4 -2.21 5.39 -5.68
C THR A 4 -3.74 5.41 -5.62
N LYS A 5 -4.38 5.62 -6.78
CA LYS A 5 -5.84 5.61 -6.89
C LYS A 5 -6.33 4.15 -6.81
N PRO A 6 -7.49 3.88 -6.20
CA PRO A 6 -8.01 2.52 -6.06
C PRO A 6 -8.23 1.82 -7.40
N SER A 7 -8.57 2.58 -8.46
CA SER A 7 -8.70 2.10 -9.84
C SER A 7 -7.42 1.42 -10.33
N ASP A 8 -6.28 2.07 -10.10
CA ASP A 8 -4.98 1.68 -10.66
C ASP A 8 -4.37 0.48 -9.93
N VAL A 9 -4.90 0.18 -8.75
CA VAL A 9 -4.51 -0.97 -7.91
C VAL A 9 -5.40 -2.18 -8.23
N ARG A 10 -6.65 -1.96 -8.66
CA ARG A 10 -7.55 -3.07 -9.04
C ARG A 10 -7.15 -3.76 -10.33
N THR A 11 -6.62 -2.99 -11.30
CA THR A 11 -6.18 -3.49 -12.61
C THR A 11 -4.86 -4.25 -12.58
N ARG A 12 -4.10 -4.17 -11.48
CA ARG A 12 -2.82 -4.87 -11.33
C ARG A 12 -2.98 -6.35 -10.99
N THR A 13 -1.95 -7.10 -11.36
CA THR A 13 -1.80 -8.52 -11.05
C THR A 13 -1.45 -8.72 -9.56
N PRO A 14 -1.67 -9.92 -8.99
CA PRO A 14 -1.33 -10.21 -7.60
C PRO A 14 0.16 -9.96 -7.28
N ASP A 15 1.06 -10.34 -8.18
CA ASP A 15 2.52 -10.20 -7.98
C ASP A 15 2.98 -8.73 -8.02
N GLU A 16 2.37 -7.92 -8.89
CA GLU A 16 2.60 -6.47 -8.92
C GLU A 16 2.11 -5.80 -7.63
N LEU A 17 1.01 -6.28 -7.04
CA LEU A 17 0.49 -5.76 -5.78
C LEU A 17 1.43 -6.07 -4.61
N ASP A 18 2.02 -7.26 -4.59
CA ASP A 18 3.03 -7.62 -3.58
C ASP A 18 4.31 -6.81 -3.73
N THR A 19 4.76 -6.57 -4.96
CA THR A 19 5.92 -5.72 -5.25
C THR A 19 5.67 -4.28 -4.78
N MET A 20 4.52 -3.71 -5.13
CA MET A 20 4.12 -2.38 -4.64
C MET A 20 4.03 -2.30 -3.12
N LEU A 21 3.53 -3.36 -2.47
CA LEU A 21 3.43 -3.42 -1.02
C LEU A 21 4.81 -3.39 -0.36
N LEU A 22 5.79 -4.09 -0.93
CA LEU A 22 7.18 -4.08 -0.46
C LEU A 22 7.80 -2.69 -0.59
N ASP A 23 7.63 -2.04 -1.73
CA ASP A 23 8.18 -0.71 -1.97
C ASP A 23 7.56 0.35 -1.04
N LEU A 24 6.24 0.31 -0.85
CA LEU A 24 5.55 1.19 0.10
C LEU A 24 6.00 0.96 1.54
N ARG A 25 6.35 -0.28 1.92
CA ARG A 25 6.88 -0.60 3.25
C ARG A 25 8.31 -0.09 3.44
N LYS A 26 9.16 -0.19 2.42
CA LYS A 26 10.51 0.41 2.44
C LYS A 26 10.43 1.92 2.59
N GLU A 27 9.55 2.58 1.83
CA GLU A 27 9.31 4.02 1.96
C GLU A 27 8.80 4.38 3.37
N GLN A 28 7.86 3.60 3.92
CA GLN A 28 7.38 3.80 5.28
C GLN A 28 8.49 3.69 6.32
N PHE A 29 9.39 2.72 6.19
CA PHE A 29 10.53 2.54 7.09
C PHE A 29 11.47 3.74 7.03
N ASN A 30 11.85 4.16 5.82
CA ASN A 30 12.72 5.30 5.60
C ASN A 30 12.13 6.59 6.19
N LEU A 31 10.82 6.82 6.00
CA LEU A 31 10.14 7.99 6.57
C LEU A 31 10.07 7.95 8.11
N ARG A 32 9.91 6.75 8.71
CA ARG A 32 9.96 6.60 10.17
C ARG A 32 11.37 6.83 10.71
N PHE A 33 12.38 6.35 9.99
CA PHE A 33 13.78 6.54 10.34
C PHE A 33 14.15 8.03 10.29
N GLN A 34 13.85 8.71 9.18
CA GLN A 34 14.07 10.16 9.02
C GLN A 34 13.36 10.99 10.09
N ARG A 35 12.14 10.58 10.49
CA ARG A 35 11.42 11.23 11.59
C ARG A 35 12.09 11.01 12.95
N ALA A 36 12.65 9.83 13.18
CA ALA A 36 13.33 9.49 14.43
C ALA A 36 14.70 10.17 14.57
N THR A 37 15.42 10.38 13.46
CA THR A 37 16.75 11.01 13.45
C THR A 37 16.71 12.54 13.56
N GLY A 38 15.54 13.15 13.72
CA GLY A 38 15.39 14.60 13.95
C GLY A 38 15.75 15.50 12.76
N GLN A 39 16.32 14.96 11.67
CA GLN A 39 16.66 15.71 10.45
C GLN A 39 15.43 16.13 9.62
N ALA A 40 14.25 15.86 10.14
CA ALA A 40 12.98 16.02 9.47
C ALA A 40 12.13 17.11 10.15
N GLU A 41 12.65 18.33 10.26
CA GLU A 41 11.81 19.51 10.59
C GLU A 41 10.70 19.72 9.53
N GLY A 42 10.81 19.07 8.36
CA GLY A 42 9.82 19.14 7.29
C GLY A 42 9.54 17.84 6.54
N ALA A 43 9.87 16.63 7.03
CA ALA A 43 9.42 15.38 6.37
C ALA A 43 7.91 15.18 6.62
N SER A 44 7.15 15.99 5.89
CA SER A 44 5.71 16.13 5.79
C SER A 44 4.94 14.95 6.40
N ALA A 45 4.39 15.16 7.60
CA ALA A 45 3.43 14.24 8.24
C ALA A 45 2.31 13.79 7.27
N SER A 46 2.00 14.63 6.29
CA SER A 46 1.14 14.34 5.15
C SER A 46 1.62 13.16 4.28
N ARG A 47 2.92 13.03 4.00
CA ARG A 47 3.50 11.92 3.26
C ARG A 47 3.43 10.61 4.03
N ILE A 48 3.74 10.63 5.33
CA ILE A 48 3.58 9.46 6.21
C ILE A 48 2.12 8.97 6.20
N ARG A 49 1.16 9.90 6.27
CA ARG A 49 -0.29 9.59 6.18
C ARG A 49 -0.66 9.03 4.81
N GLU A 50 -0.08 9.55 3.74
CA GLU A 50 -0.32 9.08 2.38
C GLU A 50 0.18 7.64 2.19
N VAL A 51 1.43 7.35 2.58
CA VAL A 51 2.01 6.00 2.49
C VAL A 51 1.19 5.00 3.30
N ARG A 52 0.76 5.36 4.52
CA ARG A 52 -0.16 4.51 5.31
C ARG A 52 -1.47 4.21 4.58
N ARG A 53 -2.09 5.22 3.94
CA ARG A 53 -3.34 5.04 3.19
C ARG A 53 -3.13 4.18 1.95
N ASN A 54 -2.00 4.32 1.26
CA ASN A 54 -1.69 3.53 0.07
C ASN A 54 -1.50 2.05 0.45
N ILE A 55 -0.76 1.75 1.53
CA ILE A 55 -0.61 0.39 2.06
C ILE A 55 -1.98 -0.22 2.40
N ALA A 56 -2.85 0.54 3.06
CA ALA A 56 -4.19 0.05 3.39
C ALA A 56 -5.02 -0.28 2.14
N ARG A 57 -4.99 0.57 1.11
CA ARG A 57 -5.70 0.32 -0.16
C ARG A 57 -5.24 -0.95 -0.85
N VAL A 58 -3.92 -1.15 -0.96
CA VAL A 58 -3.34 -2.35 -1.58
C VAL A 58 -3.79 -3.61 -0.83
N LYS A 59 -3.67 -3.61 0.51
CA LYS A 59 -4.13 -4.74 1.33
C LYS A 59 -5.63 -5.02 1.20
N THR A 60 -6.45 -3.98 1.16
CA THR A 60 -7.90 -4.15 0.99
C THR A 60 -8.23 -4.81 -0.35
N ILE A 61 -7.61 -4.35 -1.45
CA ILE A 61 -7.86 -4.90 -2.79
C ILE A 61 -7.34 -6.34 -2.89
N MET A 62 -6.18 -6.66 -2.32
CA MET A 62 -5.70 -8.04 -2.24
C MET A 62 -6.69 -8.93 -1.46
N GLY A 63 -7.24 -8.42 -0.35
CA GLY A 63 -8.27 -9.12 0.41
C GLY A 63 -9.59 -9.28 -0.35
N GLU A 64 -9.99 -8.27 -1.14
CA GLU A 64 -11.15 -8.34 -2.04
C GLU A 64 -10.97 -9.43 -3.09
N LYS A 65 -9.81 -9.48 -3.76
CA LYS A 65 -9.47 -10.52 -4.76
C LYS A 65 -9.50 -11.91 -4.14
N ARG A 66 -8.82 -12.13 -3.01
CA ARG A 66 -8.83 -13.42 -2.29
C ARG A 66 -10.23 -13.87 -1.88
N ARG A 67 -11.07 -12.95 -1.39
CA ARG A 67 -12.46 -13.27 -1.03
C ARG A 67 -13.31 -13.59 -2.26
N ALA A 68 -13.08 -12.93 -3.40
CA ALA A 68 -13.75 -13.24 -4.65
C ALA A 68 -13.36 -14.65 -5.15
N ASP A 69 -12.07 -14.99 -5.10
CA ASP A 69 -11.58 -16.32 -5.47
C ASP A 69 -12.18 -17.41 -4.56
N GLN A 70 -12.22 -17.17 -3.25
CA GLN A 70 -12.86 -18.07 -2.28
C GLN A 70 -14.36 -18.24 -2.53
N ARG A 71 -15.09 -17.16 -2.85
CA ARG A 71 -16.51 -17.24 -3.18
C ARG A 71 -16.76 -18.06 -4.44
N ALA A 72 -15.91 -17.91 -5.46
CA ALA A 72 -15.98 -18.71 -6.68
C ALA A 72 -15.70 -20.20 -6.41
N ALA A 73 -14.79 -20.51 -5.49
CA ALA A 73 -14.48 -21.88 -5.10
C ALA A 73 -15.61 -22.56 -4.29
N VAL A 74 -16.38 -21.81 -3.49
CA VAL A 74 -17.50 -22.35 -2.70
C VAL A 74 -18.78 -22.53 -3.53
N ALA A 75 -18.92 -21.79 -4.63
CA ALA A 75 -20.07 -21.89 -5.54
C ALA A 75 -19.94 -22.99 -6.61
N LYS A 76 -18.81 -23.71 -6.62
CA LYS A 76 -18.51 -24.83 -7.52
C LYS A 76 -18.58 -26.15 -6.74
#